data_AF-D8GMK8-F1
#
_entry.id   AF-D8GMK8-F1
#
_cell.length_a   1.000
_cell.length_b   1.000
_cell.length_c   1.000
_cell.angle_alpha   90.00
_cell.angle_beta   90.00
_cell.angle_gamma   90.00
#
_symmetry.space_group_name_H-M   'P 1'
#
loop_
_entity.id
_entity.type
_entity.pdbx_description
1 polymer ?
#
loop_
_entity_poly.entity_id
_entity_poly.type
_entity_poly.pdbx_seq_one_letter_code
_entity_poly.pdbx_strand_id
1 'polypeptide(L)' 'MKPGNFYFLRNDYFADFPDDKLMGNKEMVQGVSHDRHCFYAFYDDSTSLYWLIPFSSRVSKFKSIKE' A
#
# COMPACT_ATOMS: atom_id res chain seq x y z
N MET A 1 -3.10 7.94 -13.03
CA MET A 1 -3.83 6.84 -12.34
C MET A 1 -5.32 7.17 -12.32
N LYS A 2 -6.22 6.18 -12.21
CA LYS A 2 -7.67 6.39 -12.15
C LYS A 2 -8.17 6.13 -10.72
N PRO A 3 -8.83 7.09 -10.04
CA PRO A 3 -9.36 6.89 -8.70
C PRO A 3 -10.29 5.67 -8.66
N GLY A 4 -10.22 4.90 -7.57
CA GLY A 4 -11.00 3.67 -7.42
C GLY A 4 -10.30 2.39 -7.91
N ASN A 5 -9.16 2.49 -8.57
CA ASN A 5 -8.39 1.33 -9.05
C ASN A 5 -7.25 0.94 -8.10
N PHE A 6 -6.76 -0.29 -8.23
CA PHE A 6 -5.59 -0.80 -7.53
C PHE A 6 -4.32 -0.66 -8.36
N TYR A 7 -3.22 -0.36 -7.67
CA TYR A 7 -1.89 -0.18 -8.24
C TYR A 7 -0.82 -0.79 -7.34
N PHE A 8 0.35 -1.07 -7.92
CA PHE A 8 1.56 -1.45 -7.17
C PHE A 8 2.55 -0.30 -7.19
N LEU A 9 3.16 -0.02 -6.04
CA LEU A 9 4.27 0.92 -5.95
C LEU A 9 5.57 0.21 -6.37
N ARG A 10 6.48 0.94 -7.01
CA ARG A 10 7.81 0.40 -7.34
C ARG A 10 8.66 0.34 -6.07
N ASN A 11 9.62 -0.58 -6.04
CA ASN A 11 10.54 -0.70 -4.91
C ASN A 11 11.38 0.56 -4.69
N ASP A 12 11.70 1.30 -5.76
CA ASP A 12 12.46 2.56 -5.70
C ASP A 12 11.80 3.59 -4.77
N TYR A 13 10.45 3.63 -4.72
CA TYR A 13 9.74 4.51 -3.79
C TYR A 13 10.12 4.24 -2.33
N PHE A 14 10.24 2.98 -1.92
CA PHE A 14 10.61 2.64 -0.54
C PHE A 14 12.10 2.81 -0.26
N ALA A 15 12.94 2.82 -1.31
CA ALA A 15 14.36 3.16 -1.18
C ALA A 15 14.54 4.68 -1.00
N ASP A 16 13.79 5.48 -1.76
CA ASP A 16 13.83 6.95 -1.69
C ASP A 16 13.17 7.48 -0.40
N PHE A 17 12.15 6.77 0.11
CA PHE A 17 11.45 7.11 1.35
C PHE A 17 11.57 5.96 2.39
N PRO A 18 12.74 5.79 3.03
CA PRO A 18 13.00 4.69 3.97
C PRO A 18 12.36 4.96 5.34
N ASP A 19 11.04 4.82 5.41
CA ASP A 19 10.25 4.97 6.65
C ASP A 19 9.77 3.58 7.11
N ASP A 20 10.06 3.24 8.37
CA ASP A 20 9.77 1.93 8.97
C ASP A 20 8.27 1.70 9.23
N LYS A 21 7.46 2.76 9.19
CA LYS A 21 6.00 2.72 9.30
C LYS A 21 5.32 2.58 7.96
N LEU A 22 6.02 2.80 6.84
CA LEU A 22 5.46 2.55 5.52
C LEU A 22 5.27 1.05 5.31
N MET A 23 4.07 0.68 4.89
CA MET A 23 3.77 -0.69 4.49
C MET A 23 4.44 -1.00 3.14
N GLY A 24 5.70 -1.40 3.21
CA GLY A 24 6.49 -1.80 2.06
C GLY A 24 5.86 -2.89 1.21
N ASN A 25 6.33 -2.99 -0.04
CA ASN A 25 6.23 -4.22 -0.81
C ASN A 25 6.97 -5.31 -0.02
N LYS A 26 6.31 -6.47 0.15
CA LYS A 26 6.77 -7.76 0.70
C LYS A 26 5.68 -8.37 1.58
N GLU A 27 4.92 -9.29 1.01
CA GLU A 27 4.57 -10.52 1.73
C GLU A 27 5.17 -11.68 0.94
N MET A 28 6.18 -12.35 1.49
CA MET A 28 6.56 -13.69 1.04
C MET A 28 5.45 -14.62 1.51
N VAL A 29 4.50 -14.93 0.63
CA VAL A 29 3.44 -15.89 0.93
C VAL A 29 3.86 -17.19 0.26
N GLN A 30 4.13 -18.23 1.07
CA GLN A 30 4.47 -19.57 0.59
C GLN A 30 5.69 -19.62 -0.37
N GLY A 31 6.68 -18.74 -0.16
CA GLY A 31 7.89 -18.70 -0.99
C GLY A 31 7.77 -17.88 -2.28
N VAL A 32 6.61 -17.28 -2.55
CA VAL A 32 6.39 -16.39 -3.69
C VAL A 32 6.39 -14.94 -3.21
N SER A 33 7.13 -14.09 -3.93
CA SER A 33 7.13 -12.64 -3.69
C SER A 33 5.82 -12.04 -4.21
N HIS A 34 5.02 -11.48 -3.31
CA HIS A 34 3.82 -10.72 -3.67
C HIS A 34 4.01 -9.24 -3.34
N ASP A 35 3.75 -8.39 -4.35
CA ASP A 35 3.67 -6.95 -4.18
C ASP A 35 2.38 -6.56 -3.46
N ARG A 36 2.44 -5.46 -2.70
CA ARG A 36 1.29 -4.98 -1.94
C ARG A 36 0.41 -4.12 -2.84
N HIS A 37 -0.80 -4.56 -3.10
CA HIS A 37 -1.77 -3.74 -3.82
C HIS A 37 -2.17 -2.53 -2.97
N CYS A 38 -2.22 -1.38 -3.63
CA CYS A 38 -2.59 -0.10 -3.04
C CYS A 38 -3.80 0.45 -3.79
N PHE A 39 -4.84 0.83 -3.06
CA PHE A 39 -6.02 1.48 -3.62
C PHE A 39 -5.74 2.96 -3.83
N TYR A 40 -5.92 3.45 -5.04
CA TYR A 40 -5.80 4.87 -5.31
C TYR A 40 -7.11 5.59 -4.96
N ALA A 41 -7.07 6.38 -3.88
CA ALA A 41 -8.25 7.04 -3.33
C ALA A 41 -8.61 8.31 -4.11
N PHE A 42 -7.69 9.27 -4.16
CA PHE A 42 -7.89 10.56 -4.85
C PHE A 42 -6.57 11.27 -5.11
N TYR A 43 -6.59 12.20 -6.07
CA TYR A 43 -5.53 13.18 -6.26
C TYR A 43 -5.83 14.41 -5.42
N ASP A 44 -4.82 14.94 -4.75
CA ASP A 44 -4.91 16.19 -4.00
C ASP A 44 -4.25 17.31 -4.81
N ASP A 45 -5.06 18.19 -5.38
CA ASP A 45 -4.58 19.32 -6.18
C ASP A 45 -3.72 20.30 -5.37
N SER A 46 -3.92 20.40 -4.05
CA SER A 46 -3.20 21.36 -3.21
C SER A 46 -1.74 20.96 -2.97
N THR A 47 -1.47 19.66 -2.88
CA THR A 47 -0.11 19.10 -2.67
C THR A 47 0.46 18.47 -3.94
N SER A 48 -0.36 18.32 -4.98
CA SER A 48 -0.04 17.55 -6.20
C SER A 48 0.34 16.09 -5.93
N LEU A 49 -0.26 15.49 -4.90
CA LEU A 49 0.00 14.11 -4.47
C LEU A 49 -1.14 13.16 -4.85
N TYR A 50 -0.76 11.93 -5.18
CA TYR A 50 -1.69 10.80 -5.27
C TYR A 50 -1.77 10.13 -3.90
N TRP A 51 -2.98 10.04 -3.34
CA TRP A 51 -3.20 9.36 -2.07
C TRP A 51 -3.54 7.89 -2.30
N LEU A 52 -2.68 7.01 -1.81
CA LEU A 52 -2.85 5.55 -1.91
C LEU A 52 -3.06 4.93 -0.52
N ILE A 53 -3.94 3.93 -0.46
CA ILE A 53 -4.19 3.14 0.75
C ILE A 53 -3.63 1.72 0.53
N PRO A 54 -2.58 1.30 1.24
CA PRO A 54 -2.07 -0.07 1.18
C PRO A 54 -3.02 -1.06 1.87
N PHE A 55 -3.17 -2.25 1.28
CA PHE A 55 -4.02 -3.31 1.82
C PHE A 55 -3.19 -4.47 2.39
N SER A 56 -3.80 -5.23 3.31
CA SER A 56 -3.23 -6.46 3.83
C SER A 56 -4.31 -7.54 3.93
N SER A 57 -3.91 -8.77 3.63
CA SER A 57 -4.74 -9.97 3.71
C SER A 57 -5.00 -10.43 5.16
N ARG A 58 -4.39 -9.80 6.16
CA ARG A 58 -4.43 -10.20 7.59
C ARG A 58 -5.76 -9.81 8.26
N VAL A 59 -6.88 -10.29 7.72
CA VAL A 59 -8.24 -9.94 8.14
C VAL A 59 -8.45 -10.11 9.65
N SER A 60 -8.03 -11.23 10.24
CA SER A 60 -8.21 -11.49 11.68
C SER A 60 -7.55 -10.43 12.57
N LYS A 61 -6.35 -9.97 12.20
CA LYS A 61 -5.64 -8.89 12.91
C LYS A 61 -6.43 -7.58 12.87
N PHE A 62 -6.98 -7.23 11.71
CA PHE A 62 -7.68 -5.96 11.56
C PHE A 62 -9.10 -5.99 12.17
N LYS A 63 -9.77 -7.15 12.17
CA LYS A 63 -11.03 -7.33 12.90
C LYS A 63 -10.84 -7.11 14.40
N SER A 64 -9.80 -7.69 15.01
CA SER A 64 -9.52 -7.53 16.45
C SER A 64 -9.06 -6.13 16.87
N ILE A 65 -8.79 -5.22 15.93
CA ILE A 65 -8.49 -3.80 16.23
C ILE A 65 -9.76 -2.95 16.18
N LYS A 66 -10.72 -3.35 15.34
CA LYS A 66 -11.99 -2.62 15.15
C LYS A 66 -13.00 -2.95 16.23
N GLU A 67 -13.07 -4.22 16.62
CA GLU A 67 -13.96 -4.78 17.66
C GLU A 67 -13.32 -4.64 19.03
#